data_AF-A0A1I0R140-F1
#
_entry.id   AF-A0A1I0R140-F1
#
_cell.length_a   1.000
_cell.length_b   1.000
_cell.length_c   1.000
_cell.angle_alpha   90.00
_cell.angle_beta   90.00
_cell.angle_gamma   90.00
#
_symmetry.space_group_name_H-M   'P 1'
#
loop_
_entity.id
_entity.type
_entity.pdbx_description
1 polymer ?
#
loop_
_entity_poly.entity_id
_entity_poly.type
_entity_poly.pdbx_seq_one_letter_code
_entity_poly.pdbx_strand_id
1 'polypeptide(L)'
;MKNKERAVGIIMATLISAAMGIIMSYLIRKGMTPQQLESSPAAPVMYILNVIESIVVGIIFALILPLGKWGNALASKAGATPPSPLFFILNSLPISLVNAICVSAIVCFVNVAQAHSHIPADQAPPLVAMFFGSWISTLIPSIVISYLLSLLLSPIVTRAVGLGGPPQGMPPEGRMPGPGGRGRIPGGPKPA
;
A
#
# COMPACT_ATOMS: atom_id res chain seq x y z
N MET A 1 -7.82 -18.11 -0.04
CA MET A 1 -7.71 -16.79 0.62
C MET A 1 -6.44 -16.04 0.22
N LYS A 2 -5.24 -16.66 0.33
CA LYS A 2 -3.94 -16.07 -0.04
C LYS A 2 -3.91 -15.30 -1.38
N ASN A 3 -4.53 -15.85 -2.44
CA ASN A 3 -4.55 -15.20 -3.76
C ASN A 3 -5.38 -13.91 -3.79
N LYS A 4 -6.48 -13.84 -3.03
CA LYS A 4 -7.33 -12.65 -2.95
C LYS A 4 -6.65 -11.53 -2.16
N GLU A 5 -5.99 -11.86 -1.05
CA GLU A 5 -5.21 -10.91 -0.26
C GLU A 5 -4.05 -10.32 -1.07
N ARG A 6 -3.35 -11.18 -1.83
CA ARG A 6 -2.29 -10.74 -2.74
C ARG A 6 -2.86 -9.84 -3.85
N ALA A 7 -4.02 -10.17 -4.42
CA ALA A 7 -4.67 -9.34 -5.42
C ALA A 7 -5.06 -7.96 -4.85
N VAL A 8 -5.62 -7.89 -3.64
CA VAL A 8 -5.88 -6.61 -2.96
C VAL A 8 -4.60 -5.81 -2.77
N GLY A 9 -3.52 -6.45 -2.31
CA GLY A 9 -2.23 -5.78 -2.13
C GLY A 9 -1.69 -5.19 -3.42
N ILE A 10 -1.75 -5.94 -4.52
CA ILE A 10 -1.31 -5.47 -5.85
C ILE A 10 -2.20 -4.32 -6.33
N ILE A 11 -3.53 -4.45 -6.27
CA ILE A 11 -4.46 -3.40 -6.72
C ILE A 11 -4.27 -2.11 -5.90
N MET A 12 -4.17 -2.23 -4.57
CA MET A 12 -3.91 -1.09 -3.68
C MET A 12 -2.57 -0.43 -4.02
N ALA A 13 -1.51 -1.21 -4.19
CA ALA A 13 -0.20 -0.70 -4.55
C ALA A 13 -0.26 0.05 -5.89
N THR A 14 -0.84 -0.55 -6.94
CA THR A 14 -1.00 0.09 -8.25
C THR A 14 -1.78 1.41 -8.17
N LEU A 15 -2.93 1.43 -7.47
CA LEU A 15 -3.76 2.64 -7.36
C LEU A 15 -3.07 3.76 -6.58
N ILE A 16 -2.46 3.43 -5.43
CA ILE A 16 -1.74 4.42 -4.62
C ILE A 16 -0.51 4.92 -5.39
N SER A 17 0.24 4.03 -6.04
CA SER A 17 1.40 4.40 -6.86
C SER A 17 1.02 5.28 -8.04
N ALA A 18 -0.08 5.00 -8.73
CA ALA A 18 -0.57 5.85 -9.81
C ALA A 18 -0.93 7.26 -9.29
N ALA A 19 -1.71 7.33 -8.21
CA ALA A 19 -2.10 8.60 -7.60
C ALA A 19 -0.88 9.39 -7.10
N MET A 20 0.07 8.72 -6.45
CA MET A 20 1.33 9.32 -6.00
C MET A 20 2.18 9.82 -7.16
N GLY A 21 2.27 9.07 -8.26
CA GLY A 21 3.00 9.50 -9.46
C GLY A 21 2.42 10.79 -10.05
N ILE A 22 1.10 10.92 -10.09
CA ILE A 22 0.41 12.15 -10.53
C ILE A 22 0.71 13.31 -9.56
N ILE A 23 0.50 13.10 -8.27
CA ILE A 23 0.67 14.15 -7.26
C ILE A 23 2.11 14.64 -7.20
N MET A 24 3.09 13.72 -7.21
CA MET A 24 4.51 14.06 -7.18
C MET A 24 4.92 14.83 -8.43
N SER A 25 4.48 14.39 -9.61
CA SER A 25 4.75 15.12 -10.86
C SER A 25 4.19 16.55 -10.82
N TYR A 26 3.01 16.72 -10.25
CA TYR A 26 2.39 18.03 -10.08
C TYR A 26 3.18 18.92 -9.11
N LEU A 27 3.57 18.38 -7.95
CA LEU A 27 4.35 19.11 -6.95
C LEU A 27 5.73 19.51 -7.48
N ILE A 28 6.42 18.60 -8.17
CA ILE A 28 7.72 18.86 -8.81
C ILE A 28 7.56 19.99 -9.84
N ARG A 29 6.58 19.88 -10.75
CA ARG A 29 6.39 20.88 -11.80
C ARG A 29 5.99 22.24 -11.24
N LYS A 30 5.21 22.29 -10.16
CA LYS A 30 4.84 23.54 -9.47
C LYS A 30 6.05 24.18 -8.77
N GLY A 31 7.02 23.39 -8.32
CA GLY A 31 8.24 23.87 -7.66
C GLY A 31 9.36 24.29 -8.61
N MET A 32 9.23 24.03 -9.92
CA MET A 32 10.25 24.37 -10.92
C MET A 32 10.29 25.88 -11.23
N THR A 33 11.49 26.41 -11.44
CA THR A 33 11.67 27.78 -11.94
C THR A 33 11.31 27.86 -13.43
N PRO A 34 11.02 29.07 -13.98
CA PRO A 34 10.75 29.22 -15.41
C PRO A 34 11.83 28.63 -16.32
N GLN A 35 13.12 28.77 -15.97
CA GLN A 35 14.22 28.18 -16.75
C GLN A 35 14.21 26.65 -16.72
N GLN A 36 13.80 26.04 -15.60
CA GLN A 36 13.68 24.58 -15.47
C GLN A 36 12.48 24.04 -16.26
N LEU A 37 11.39 24.80 -16.36
CA LEU A 37 10.21 24.43 -17.14
C LEU A 37 10.50 24.37 -18.65
N GLU A 38 11.35 25.25 -19.16
CA GLU A 38 11.74 25.28 -20.58
C GLU A 38 12.60 24.07 -20.99
N SER A 39 13.41 23.56 -20.07
CA SER A 39 14.27 22.39 -20.27
C SER A 39 13.61 21.07 -19.91
N SER A 40 12.44 21.11 -19.26
CA SER A 40 11.71 19.92 -18.83
C SER A 40 10.82 19.36 -19.95
N PRO A 41 10.56 18.04 -19.95
CA PRO A 41 9.58 17.45 -20.85
C PRO A 41 8.20 18.11 -20.74
N ALA A 42 7.42 18.00 -21.81
CA ALA A 42 6.03 18.41 -21.81
C ALA A 42 5.29 17.78 -20.62
N ALA A 43 4.41 18.54 -19.96
CA ALA A 43 3.75 18.12 -18.73
C ALA A 43 3.15 16.71 -18.83
N PRO A 44 2.35 16.39 -19.86
CA PRO A 44 1.72 15.07 -19.97
C PRO A 44 2.74 13.94 -20.02
N VAL A 45 3.88 14.13 -20.70
CA VAL A 45 4.93 13.13 -20.81
C VAL A 45 5.56 12.85 -19.44
N MET A 46 5.87 13.91 -18.69
CA MET A 46 6.42 13.78 -17.35
C MET A 46 5.44 13.06 -16.40
N TYR A 47 4.15 13.38 -16.44
CA TYR A 47 3.14 12.68 -15.65
C TYR A 47 3.07 11.19 -16.01
N ILE A 48 3.01 10.86 -17.30
CA ILE A 48 2.90 9.47 -17.76
C ILE A 48 4.12 8.66 -17.33
N LEU A 49 5.33 9.20 -17.53
CA LEU A 49 6.58 8.51 -17.16
C LEU A 49 6.63 8.23 -15.65
N ASN A 50 6.39 9.25 -14.82
CA ASN A 50 6.40 9.11 -13.36
C ASN A 50 5.29 8.18 -12.84
N VAL A 51 4.12 8.17 -13.48
CA VAL A 51 3.03 7.23 -13.14
C VAL A 51 3.42 5.80 -13.47
N ILE A 52 3.94 5.56 -14.68
CA ILE A 52 4.37 4.21 -15.09
C ILE A 52 5.49 3.72 -14.18
N GLU A 53 6.50 4.56 -13.93
CA GLU A 53 7.62 4.22 -13.05
C GLU A 53 7.13 3.87 -11.64
N SER A 54 6.30 4.74 -11.06
CA SER A 54 5.72 4.53 -9.73
C SER A 54 4.91 3.24 -9.65
N ILE A 55 4.10 2.93 -10.68
CA ILE A 55 3.31 1.69 -10.74
C ILE A 55 4.23 0.46 -10.80
N VAL A 56 5.24 0.47 -11.68
CA VAL A 56 6.17 -0.65 -11.83
C VAL A 56 6.87 -0.93 -10.51
N VAL A 57 7.41 0.11 -9.86
CA VAL A 57 8.09 0.00 -8.58
C VAL A 57 7.13 -0.45 -7.47
N GLY A 58 5.91 0.10 -7.43
CA GLY A 58 4.88 -0.28 -6.47
C GLY A 58 4.48 -1.75 -6.57
N ILE A 59 4.31 -2.26 -7.80
CA ILE A 59 4.03 -3.67 -8.06
C ILE A 59 5.19 -4.55 -7.60
N ILE A 60 6.43 -4.18 -7.92
CA ILE A 60 7.62 -4.92 -7.49
C ILE A 60 7.64 -5.06 -5.95
N PHE A 61 7.43 -3.96 -5.21
CA PHE A 61 7.39 -4.02 -3.74
C PHE A 61 6.22 -4.83 -3.21
N ALA A 62 5.03 -4.71 -3.82
CA ALA A 62 3.86 -5.50 -3.41
C ALA A 62 4.06 -7.01 -3.62
N LEU A 63 4.91 -7.40 -4.58
CA LEU A 63 5.24 -8.80 -4.85
C LEU A 63 6.35 -9.34 -3.92
N ILE A 64 7.33 -8.52 -3.56
CA ILE A 64 8.47 -8.91 -2.73
C ILE A 64 8.11 -8.87 -1.24
N LEU A 65 7.39 -7.84 -0.80
CA LEU A 65 7.15 -7.59 0.62
C LEU A 65 5.83 -8.22 1.08
N PRO A 66 5.81 -8.95 2.20
CA PRO A 66 4.60 -9.58 2.73
C PRO A 66 3.73 -8.59 3.50
N LEU A 67 3.34 -7.47 2.86
CA LEU A 67 2.65 -6.33 3.50
C LEU A 67 1.37 -6.73 4.25
N GLY A 68 0.60 -7.67 3.69
CA GLY A 68 -0.60 -8.19 4.34
C GLY A 68 -0.33 -8.92 5.66
N LYS A 69 0.82 -9.59 5.80
CA LYS A 69 1.21 -10.21 7.08
C LYS A 69 1.59 -9.17 8.11
N TRP A 70 2.29 -8.11 7.68
CA TRP A 70 2.68 -7.01 8.57
C TRP A 70 1.46 -6.24 9.07
N GLY A 71 0.52 -5.92 8.19
CA GLY A 71 -0.72 -5.23 8.56
C GLY A 71 -1.58 -6.05 9.52
N ASN A 72 -1.77 -7.35 9.23
CA ASN A 72 -2.50 -8.26 10.13
C ASN A 72 -1.82 -8.38 11.50
N ALA A 73 -0.49 -8.50 11.53
CA ALA A 73 0.26 -8.58 12.80
C ALA A 73 0.16 -7.28 13.61
N LEU A 74 0.16 -6.12 12.95
CA LEU A 74 -0.02 -4.83 13.60
C LEU A 74 -1.44 -4.70 14.19
N ALA A 75 -2.45 -5.06 13.40
CA ALA A 75 -3.84 -5.03 13.81
C ALA A 75 -4.14 -6.02 14.94
N SER A 76 -3.61 -7.25 14.87
CA SER A 76 -3.80 -8.26 15.92
C SER A 76 -3.17 -7.83 17.24
N LYS A 77 -2.00 -7.17 17.20
CA LYS A 77 -1.35 -6.64 18.41
C LYS A 77 -2.15 -5.53 19.09
N ALA A 78 -2.94 -4.78 18.32
CA ALA A 78 -3.84 -3.77 18.84
C ALA A 78 -5.23 -4.32 19.23
N GLY A 79 -5.43 -5.64 19.16
CA GLY A 79 -6.74 -6.26 19.44
C GLY A 79 -7.81 -5.95 18.39
N ALA A 80 -7.41 -5.48 17.21
CA ALA A 80 -8.33 -5.10 16.15
C ALA A 80 -8.76 -6.34 15.36
N THR A 81 -10.05 -6.63 15.34
CA THR A 81 -10.61 -7.73 14.56
C THR A 81 -11.27 -7.21 13.27
N PRO A 82 -11.16 -7.94 12.14
CA PRO A 82 -11.96 -7.63 10.95
C PRO A 82 -13.45 -7.88 11.27
N PRO A 83 -14.39 -7.03 10.80
CA PRO A 83 -14.25 -5.89 9.90
C PRO A 83 -14.25 -4.51 10.62
N SER A 84 -13.54 -4.35 11.73
CA SER A 84 -13.52 -3.06 12.46
C SER A 84 -12.81 -1.93 11.68
N PRO A 85 -13.24 -0.66 11.80
CA PRO A 85 -12.53 0.48 11.22
C PRO A 85 -11.07 0.57 11.67
N LEU A 86 -10.81 0.24 12.93
CA LEU A 86 -9.47 0.24 13.51
C LEU A 86 -8.56 -0.82 12.86
N PHE A 87 -9.11 -1.98 12.50
CA PHE A 87 -8.38 -2.98 11.71
C PHE A 87 -7.95 -2.41 10.35
N PHE A 88 -8.82 -1.72 9.61
CA PHE A 88 -8.47 -1.13 8.32
C PHE A 88 -7.39 -0.06 8.44
N ILE A 89 -7.50 0.81 9.45
CA ILE A 89 -6.53 1.86 9.77
C ILE A 89 -5.14 1.25 9.98
N LEU A 90 -5.03 0.27 10.88
CA LEU A 90 -3.75 -0.35 11.22
C LEU A 90 -3.20 -1.25 10.10
N ASN A 91 -4.07 -1.98 9.40
CA ASN A 91 -3.66 -2.86 8.31
C ASN A 91 -3.17 -2.07 7.09
N SER A 92 -3.64 -0.82 6.90
CA SER A 92 -3.23 0.06 5.80
C SER A 92 -1.84 0.67 5.99
N LEU A 93 -1.38 0.82 7.24
CA LEU A 93 -0.15 1.51 7.61
C LEU A 93 1.11 0.95 6.92
N PRO A 94 1.36 -0.37 6.93
CA PRO A 94 2.54 -0.92 6.26
C PRO A 94 2.53 -0.72 4.75
N ILE A 95 1.35 -0.82 4.13
CA ILE A 95 1.21 -0.60 2.68
C ILE A 95 1.51 0.86 2.35
N SER A 96 0.91 1.80 3.09
CA SER A 96 1.11 3.23 2.82
C SER A 96 2.54 3.66 3.09
N LEU A 97 3.16 3.15 4.17
CA LEU A 97 4.51 3.51 4.58
C LEU A 97 5.56 2.97 3.60
N VAL A 98 5.47 1.68 3.22
CA VAL A 98 6.39 1.09 2.24
C VAL A 98 6.24 1.79 0.90
N ASN A 99 5.01 2.02 0.44
CA ASN A 99 4.81 2.72 -0.82
C ASN A 99 5.38 4.14 -0.75
N ALA A 100 5.04 4.90 0.30
CA ALA A 100 5.51 6.26 0.47
C ALA A 100 7.03 6.35 0.57
N ILE A 101 7.70 5.46 1.29
CA ILE A 101 9.16 5.52 1.47
C ILE A 101 9.87 4.97 0.24
N CYS A 102 9.56 3.73 -0.16
CA CYS A 102 10.35 3.02 -1.16
C CYS A 102 10.05 3.48 -2.58
N VAL A 103 8.78 3.74 -2.92
CA VAL A 103 8.42 4.23 -4.26
C VAL A 103 8.86 5.68 -4.43
N SER A 104 8.66 6.54 -3.42
CA SER A 104 9.17 7.92 -3.52
C SER A 104 10.69 7.99 -3.62
N ALA A 105 11.42 7.12 -2.91
CA ALA A 105 12.88 7.08 -2.98
C ALA A 105 13.35 6.74 -4.40
N ILE A 106 12.79 5.71 -5.03
CA ILE A 106 13.20 5.29 -6.37
C ILE A 106 12.82 6.35 -7.41
N VAL A 107 11.55 6.81 -7.40
CA VAL A 107 11.09 7.83 -8.35
C VAL A 107 11.87 9.14 -8.17
N CYS A 108 12.16 9.55 -6.93
CA CYS A 108 12.98 10.73 -6.67
C CYS A 108 14.42 10.53 -7.17
N PHE A 109 15.02 9.37 -6.90
CA PHE A 109 16.36 9.05 -7.35
C PHE A 109 16.49 9.08 -8.88
N VAL A 110 15.56 8.45 -9.60
CA VAL A 110 15.56 8.44 -11.07
C VAL A 110 15.38 9.84 -11.63
N ASN A 111 14.46 10.64 -11.09
CA ASN A 111 14.26 12.02 -11.50
C ASN A 111 15.51 12.89 -11.22
N VAL A 112 16.15 12.73 -10.07
CA VAL A 112 17.38 13.46 -9.73
C VAL A 112 18.55 13.02 -10.62
N ALA A 113 18.69 11.72 -10.88
CA ALA A 113 19.72 11.19 -11.78
C ALA A 113 19.55 11.70 -13.22
N GLN A 114 18.31 11.73 -13.72
CA GLN A 114 17.99 12.33 -15.02
C GLN A 114 18.25 13.84 -15.03
N ALA A 115 17.89 14.57 -13.99
CA ALA A 115 18.18 16.01 -13.93
C ALA A 115 19.70 16.26 -13.89
N HIS A 116 20.43 15.51 -13.07
CA HIS A 116 21.87 15.62 -12.91
C HIS A 116 22.64 15.31 -14.21
N SER A 117 22.15 14.43 -15.08
CA SER A 117 22.81 14.13 -16.35
C SER A 117 22.79 15.29 -17.36
N HIS A 118 21.95 16.31 -17.13
CA HIS A 118 21.86 17.50 -17.97
C HIS A 118 22.62 18.71 -17.40
N ILE A 119 23.20 18.57 -16.20
CA ILE A 119 23.99 19.64 -15.58
C ILE A 119 25.45 19.49 -16.05
N PRO A 120 26.10 20.58 -16.52
CA PRO A 120 27.53 20.57 -16.82
C PRO A 120 28.36 20.06 -15.64
N ALA A 121 29.35 19.19 -15.91
CA ALA A 121 30.10 18.49 -14.87
C ALA A 121 30.88 19.41 -13.91
N ASP A 122 31.21 20.62 -14.37
CA ASP A 122 31.86 21.69 -13.62
C ASP A 122 30.94 22.36 -12.59
N GLN A 123 29.62 22.20 -12.72
CA GLN A 123 28.60 22.86 -11.90
C GLN A 123 27.67 21.87 -11.18
N ALA A 124 27.81 20.57 -11.43
CA ALA A 124 26.94 19.54 -10.90
C ALA A 124 27.13 19.34 -9.38
N PRO A 125 26.11 19.62 -8.54
CA PRO A 125 26.19 19.28 -7.13
C PRO A 125 26.17 17.75 -6.95
N PRO A 126 26.76 17.20 -5.87
CA PRO A 126 26.80 15.76 -5.66
C PRO A 126 25.40 15.13 -5.72
N LEU A 127 25.22 14.11 -6.57
CA LEU A 127 23.94 13.43 -6.80
C LEU A 127 23.26 12.98 -5.50
N VAL A 128 24.04 12.45 -4.55
CA VAL A 128 23.52 11.99 -3.25
C VAL A 128 22.93 13.15 -2.44
N ALA A 129 23.55 14.33 -2.46
CA ALA A 129 23.06 15.51 -1.75
C ALA A 129 21.76 16.03 -2.38
N MET A 130 21.70 16.10 -3.71
CA MET A 130 20.48 16.45 -4.43
C MET A 130 19.34 15.47 -4.12
N PHE A 131 19.64 14.17 -4.17
CA PHE A 131 18.68 13.11 -3.88
C PHE A 131 18.12 13.23 -2.46
N PHE A 132 18.95 13.25 -1.43
CA PHE A 132 18.45 13.31 -0.06
C PHE A 132 17.74 14.64 0.25
N GLY A 133 18.20 15.76 -0.31
CA GLY A 133 17.54 17.06 -0.14
C GLY A 133 16.10 17.06 -0.70
N SER A 134 15.93 16.58 -1.92
CA SER A 134 14.61 16.48 -2.57
C SER A 134 13.74 15.37 -1.99
N TRP A 135 14.33 14.24 -1.62
CA TRP A 135 13.59 13.09 -1.10
C TRP A 135 13.07 13.35 0.32
N ILE A 136 13.90 13.85 1.24
CA ILE A 136 13.48 14.10 2.63
C ILE A 136 12.36 15.15 2.70
N SER A 137 12.46 16.21 1.89
CA SER A 137 11.43 17.25 1.84
C SER A 137 10.09 16.74 1.29
N THR A 138 10.11 15.70 0.45
CA THR A 138 8.90 15.07 -0.12
C THR A 138 8.41 13.86 0.68
N LEU A 139 9.21 13.33 1.60
CA LEU A 139 8.88 12.14 2.39
C LEU A 139 7.67 12.35 3.31
N ILE A 140 7.65 13.44 4.08
CA ILE A 140 6.52 13.73 4.98
C ILE A 140 5.20 13.87 4.21
N PRO A 141 5.08 14.72 3.17
CA PRO A 141 3.82 14.85 2.43
C PRO A 141 3.45 13.55 1.72
N SER A 142 4.41 12.78 1.19
CA SER A 142 4.11 11.50 0.53
C SER A 142 3.56 10.46 1.51
N ILE A 143 4.07 10.38 2.73
CA ILE A 143 3.54 9.48 3.78
C ILE A 143 2.09 9.86 4.12
N VAL A 144 1.82 11.14 4.36
CA VAL A 144 0.47 11.62 4.72
C VAL A 144 -0.53 11.33 3.59
N ILE A 145 -0.17 11.68 2.34
CA ILE A 145 -1.06 11.50 1.18
C ILE A 145 -1.29 10.02 0.89
N SER A 146 -0.23 9.21 0.86
CA SER A 146 -0.32 7.75 0.66
C SER A 146 -1.21 7.09 1.69
N TYR A 147 -1.10 7.50 2.96
CA TYR A 147 -1.94 7.00 4.04
C TYR A 147 -3.41 7.37 3.86
N LEU A 148 -3.73 8.64 3.57
CA LEU A 148 -5.10 9.08 3.32
C LEU A 148 -5.72 8.35 2.12
N LEU A 149 -4.98 8.19 1.03
CA LEU A 149 -5.41 7.42 -0.14
C LEU A 149 -5.66 5.95 0.22
N SER A 150 -4.78 5.35 1.02
CA SER A 150 -4.95 3.97 1.44
C SER A 150 -6.21 3.76 2.30
N LEU A 151 -6.53 4.71 3.18
CA LEU A 151 -7.78 4.66 3.96
C LEU A 151 -9.02 4.76 3.08
N LEU A 152 -9.01 5.65 2.08
CA LEU A 152 -10.13 5.85 1.15
C LEU A 152 -10.32 4.66 0.21
N LEU A 153 -9.22 4.09 -0.30
CA LEU A 153 -9.26 3.01 -1.28
C LEU A 153 -9.50 1.62 -0.66
N SER A 154 -9.04 1.39 0.58
CA SER A 154 -9.17 0.09 1.26
C SER A 154 -10.60 -0.49 1.24
N PRO A 155 -11.67 0.23 1.64
CA PRO A 155 -13.02 -0.33 1.62
C PRO A 155 -13.52 -0.62 0.20
N ILE A 156 -13.10 0.18 -0.80
CA ILE A 156 -13.50 0.02 -2.20
C ILE A 156 -12.85 -1.24 -2.77
N VAL A 157 -11.53 -1.40 -2.59
CA VAL A 157 -10.77 -2.52 -3.16
C VAL A 157 -11.12 -3.85 -2.47
N THR A 158 -11.28 -3.86 -1.14
CA THR A 158 -11.66 -5.08 -0.42
C THR A 158 -13.06 -5.59 -0.79
N ARG A 159 -14.01 -4.68 -1.08
CA ARG A 159 -15.33 -5.03 -1.62
C ARG A 159 -15.23 -5.53 -3.06
N ALA A 160 -14.46 -4.85 -3.92
CA ALA A 160 -14.29 -5.24 -5.32
C ALA A 160 -13.67 -6.64 -5.49
N VAL A 161 -12.72 -7.01 -4.63
CA VAL A 161 -12.06 -8.34 -4.66
C VAL A 161 -12.89 -9.43 -3.94
N GLY A 162 -14.02 -9.05 -3.33
CA GLY A 162 -14.90 -9.99 -2.62
C GLY A 162 -14.28 -10.56 -1.33
N LEU A 163 -13.47 -9.75 -0.63
CA LEU A 163 -13.00 -10.01 0.73
C LEU A 163 -13.87 -9.32 1.80
N GLY A 164 -14.70 -8.35 1.40
CA GLY A 164 -15.61 -7.61 2.29
C GLY A 164 -17.04 -8.14 2.39
N GLY A 165 -17.28 -9.42 2.06
CA GLY A 165 -18.59 -10.03 2.29
C GLY A 165 -18.91 -10.17 3.79
N PRO A 166 -20.19 -10.17 4.20
CA PRO A 166 -20.57 -10.43 5.59
C PRO A 166 -19.94 -11.75 6.07
N PRO A 167 -19.53 -11.85 7.34
CA PRO A 167 -18.72 -12.97 7.85
C PRO A 167 -19.38 -14.31 7.51
N GLN A 168 -18.80 -14.96 6.51
CA GLN A 168 -19.26 -16.25 5.99
C GLN A 168 -18.74 -17.33 6.95
N GLY A 169 -19.32 -17.40 8.16
CA GLY A 169 -18.84 -18.34 9.16
C GLY A 169 -19.34 -18.19 10.58
N MET A 170 -20.11 -17.15 10.95
CA MET A 170 -20.91 -17.29 12.16
C MET A 170 -22.05 -18.25 11.81
N PRO A 171 -22.14 -19.44 12.45
CA PRO A 171 -23.36 -20.21 12.42
C PRO A 171 -24.49 -19.26 12.84
N PRO A 172 -25.70 -19.34 12.26
CA PRO A 172 -26.82 -18.56 12.74
C PRO A 172 -26.89 -18.73 14.26
N GLU A 173 -26.66 -17.62 14.96
CA GLU A 173 -26.78 -17.45 16.39
C GLU A 173 -28.26 -17.73 16.72
N GLY A 174 -28.57 -19.01 16.89
CA GLY A 174 -29.93 -19.52 16.77
C GLY A 174 -30.05 -21.05 16.72
N ARG A 175 -28.96 -21.78 16.45
CA ARG A 175 -28.89 -23.20 16.83
C ARG A 175 -27.91 -23.39 17.98
N MET A 176 -28.35 -23.03 19.19
CA MET A 176 -27.87 -23.80 20.34
C MET A 176 -28.20 -25.27 20.06
N PRO A 177 -27.24 -26.21 20.17
CA PRO A 177 -27.61 -27.60 20.32
C PRO A 177 -28.48 -27.66 21.57
N GLY A 178 -29.76 -27.94 21.39
CA GLY A 178 -30.66 -28.14 22.51
C GLY A 178 -30.04 -29.17 23.47
N PRO A 179 -30.21 -29.02 24.79
CA PRO A 179 -29.72 -29.98 25.77
C PRO A 179 -30.55 -31.27 25.65
N GLY A 180 -30.27 -32.09 24.63
CA GLY A 180 -31.14 -33.19 24.22
C GLY A 180 -30.40 -34.46 23.78
N GLY A 181 -29.11 -34.56 24.02
CA GLY A 181 -28.27 -35.69 23.61
C GLY A 181 -27.83 -36.61 24.72
N ARG A 182 -28.68 -36.91 25.73
CA ARG A 182 -28.45 -38.07 26.61
C ARG A 182 -28.73 -39.34 25.79
N GLY A 183 -27.72 -39.83 25.09
CA GLY A 183 -27.84 -41.00 24.22
C GLY A 183 -26.72 -42.01 24.43
N ARG A 184 -26.94 -42.92 25.39
CA ARG A 184 -26.33 -44.24 25.58
C ARG A 184 -24.80 -44.33 25.79
N ILE A 185 -24.46 -44.69 27.02
CA ILE A 185 -23.27 -45.47 27.35
C ILE A 185 -23.45 -46.88 26.74
N PRO A 186 -22.60 -47.35 25.81
CA PRO A 186 -22.55 -48.75 25.41
C PRO A 186 -21.97 -49.55 26.58
N GLY A 187 -22.71 -50.59 27.00
CA GLY A 187 -22.44 -51.35 28.20
C GLY A 187 -21.07 -52.05 28.25
N GLY A 188 -20.54 -52.13 29.47
CA GLY A 188 -19.79 -53.31 29.92
C GLY A 188 -20.73 -54.24 30.71
N PRO A 189 -20.19 -55.27 31.35
CA PRO A 189 -19.42 -56.40 30.83
C PRO A 189 -20.26 -57.70 30.86
N LYS A 190 -19.85 -58.75 30.15
CA LYS A 190 -20.31 -60.13 30.47
C LYS A 190 -19.16 -60.87 31.17
N PRO A 191 -19.30 -61.26 32.46
CA PRO A 191 -18.37 -62.18 33.10
C PRO A 191 -18.61 -63.61 32.60
N ALA A 192 -17.53 -64.40 32.58
CA ALA A 192 -17.56 -65.85 32.45
C ALA A 192 -17.52 -66.49 33.85
#